data_AF-A0A7S0P0U3-F1
#
_entry.id   AF-A0A7S0P0U3-F1
#
_cell.length_a   1.000
_cell.length_b   1.000
_cell.length_c   1.000
_cell.angle_alpha   90.00
_cell.angle_beta   90.00
_cell.angle_gamma   90.00
#
_symmetry.space_group_name_H-M   'P 1'
#
loop_
_entity.id
_entity.type
_entity.pdbx_description
1 polymer ?
#
loop_
_entity_poly.entity_id
_entity_poly.type
_entity_poly.pdbx_seq_one_letter_code
_entity_poly.pdbx_strand_id
1 'polypeptide(L)'
;MKPAWDQLGDEYKDSTSVIIGDADCTSSGKDLCDENEVRGYPTIKYFTSETGPKGESYSGGRSFDDLKEFVSDKLEVKCLLDNTDGCSTKEKEFMEKWQAKAAAEVTAQKERLQGMSGGSMKPELKKWLHQRLSILKQL
;
A
#
# COMPACT_ATOMS: atom_id res chain seq x y z
N MET A 1 2.65 22.47 -4.50
CA MET A 1 2.62 20.99 -4.36
C MET A 1 3.82 20.33 -5.00
N LYS A 2 4.16 20.64 -6.26
CA LYS A 2 5.24 19.96 -7.00
C LYS A 2 6.54 19.70 -6.20
N PRO A 3 7.14 20.66 -5.46
CA PRO A 3 8.35 20.38 -4.69
C PRO A 3 8.20 19.27 -3.62
N ALA A 4 7.07 19.25 -2.90
CA ALA A 4 6.79 18.21 -1.90
C ALA A 4 6.51 16.85 -2.55
N TRP A 5 5.89 16.83 -3.73
CA TRP A 5 5.64 15.61 -4.49
C TRP A 5 6.92 15.01 -5.07
N ASP A 6 7.79 15.86 -5.62
CA ASP A 6 9.10 15.45 -6.15
C ASP A 6 9.96 14.87 -5.01
N GLN A 7 9.99 15.53 -3.85
CA GLN A 7 10.69 15.01 -2.66
C GLN A 7 10.13 13.67 -2.16
N LEU A 8 8.81 13.50 -2.20
CA LEU A 8 8.17 12.22 -1.87
C LEU A 8 8.57 11.13 -2.88
N GLY A 9 8.61 11.46 -4.17
CA GLY A 9 9.09 10.56 -5.22
C GLY A 9 10.52 10.10 -4.96
N ASP A 10 11.41 11.03 -4.61
CA ASP A 10 12.81 10.72 -4.28
C ASP A 10 12.95 9.82 -3.05
N GLU A 11 12.13 10.04 -2.00
CA GLU A 11 12.13 9.21 -0.78
C GLU A 11 11.74 7.76 -1.08
N TYR A 12 10.77 7.54 -1.98
CA TYR A 12 10.22 6.21 -2.28
C TYR A 12 10.73 5.61 -3.60
N LYS A 13 11.74 6.21 -4.25
CA LYS A 13 12.25 5.77 -5.57
C LYS A 13 12.73 4.31 -5.61
N ASP A 14 13.28 3.83 -4.49
CA ASP A 14 13.81 2.47 -4.33
C ASP A 14 12.83 1.57 -3.56
N SER A 15 11.60 2.05 -3.28
CA SER A 15 10.59 1.26 -2.58
C SER A 15 10.10 0.11 -3.43
N THR A 16 10.10 -1.09 -2.85
CA THR A 16 9.53 -2.29 -3.47
C THR A 16 8.02 -2.42 -3.26
N SER A 17 7.43 -1.53 -2.44
CA SER A 17 6.03 -1.62 -2.01
C SER A 17 5.16 -0.45 -2.45
N VAL A 18 5.75 0.72 -2.71
CA VAL A 18 5.05 1.94 -3.09
C VAL A 18 5.65 2.51 -4.37
N ILE A 19 4.79 2.92 -5.29
CA ILE A 19 5.18 3.68 -6.47
C ILE A 19 4.54 5.06 -6.35
N ILE A 20 5.37 6.10 -6.45
CA ILE A 20 4.91 7.49 -6.56
C ILE A 20 5.05 7.88 -8.03
N GLY A 21 3.96 8.34 -8.65
CA GLY A 21 3.95 8.71 -10.06
C GLY A 21 3.04 9.90 -10.34
N ASP A 22 3.31 10.59 -11.43
CA ASP A 22 2.50 11.67 -11.96
C ASP A 22 2.00 11.36 -13.37
N ALA A 23 0.88 11.98 -13.74
CA ALA A 23 0.30 11.87 -15.06
C ALA A 23 -0.05 13.27 -15.57
N ASP A 24 0.41 13.61 -16.77
CA ASP A 24 0.03 14.84 -17.44
C ASP A 24 -1.32 14.69 -18.14
N CYS A 25 -2.37 15.09 -17.44
CA CYS A 25 -3.74 15.10 -17.93
C CYS A 25 -4.03 16.16 -19.02
N THR A 26 -3.05 17.00 -19.38
CA THR A 26 -3.19 18.01 -20.44
C THR A 26 -2.63 17.54 -21.79
N SER A 27 -1.95 16.39 -21.81
CA SER A 27 -1.33 15.83 -23.02
C SER A 27 -1.67 14.33 -23.15
N SER A 28 -0.66 13.45 -23.19
CA SER A 28 -0.82 12.01 -23.42
C SER A 28 -1.56 11.28 -22.30
N GLY A 29 -1.68 11.88 -21.11
CA GLY A 29 -2.38 11.29 -19.96
C GLY A 29 -3.88 11.61 -19.90
N LYS A 30 -4.44 12.33 -20.88
CA LYS A 30 -5.83 12.80 -20.82
C LYS A 30 -6.84 11.67 -20.60
N ASP A 31 -6.76 10.61 -21.39
CA ASP A 31 -7.70 9.48 -21.32
C ASP A 31 -7.63 8.78 -19.95
N LEU A 32 -6.41 8.58 -19.43
CA LEU A 32 -6.18 8.04 -18.07
C LEU A 32 -6.86 8.92 -17.01
N CYS A 33 -6.74 10.24 -17.13
CA CYS A 33 -7.31 11.17 -16.17
C CYS A 33 -8.84 11.23 -16.24
N ASP A 34 -9.41 11.16 -17.45
CA ASP A 34 -10.87 11.08 -17.64
C ASP A 34 -11.43 9.77 -17.05
N GLU A 35 -10.79 8.63 -17.33
CA GLU A 35 -11.17 7.32 -16.77
C GLU A 35 -11.11 7.29 -15.24
N ASN A 36 -10.19 8.05 -14.64
CA ASN A 36 -10.01 8.18 -13.21
C ASN A 36 -10.80 9.34 -12.59
N GLU A 37 -11.67 9.99 -13.38
CA GLU A 37 -12.56 11.08 -12.97
C GLU A 37 -11.82 12.30 -12.40
N VAL A 38 -10.64 12.62 -12.93
CA VAL A 38 -9.88 13.81 -12.54
C VAL A 38 -10.53 15.04 -13.18
N ARG A 39 -11.15 15.90 -12.35
CA ARG A 39 -11.88 17.10 -12.80
C ARG A 39 -11.15 18.42 -12.57
N GLY A 40 -10.01 18.38 -11.88
CA GLY A 40 -9.23 19.57 -11.56
C GLY A 40 -7.82 19.21 -11.11
N TYR A 41 -6.88 20.14 -11.28
CA TYR A 41 -5.48 19.92 -10.97
C TYR A 41 -5.01 20.82 -9.82
N PRO A 42 -4.15 20.33 -8.91
CA PRO A 42 -3.69 18.94 -8.80
C PRO A 42 -4.68 18.03 -8.04
N THR A 43 -4.99 16.87 -8.60
CA THR A 43 -5.70 15.78 -7.91
C THR A 43 -4.72 14.67 -7.54
N ILE A 44 -4.77 14.20 -6.30
CA ILE A 44 -3.98 13.06 -5.83
C ILE A 44 -4.95 11.89 -5.63
N LYS A 45 -4.61 10.73 -6.19
CA LYS A 45 -5.31 9.48 -5.96
C LYS A 45 -4.33 8.45 -5.43
N TYR A 46 -4.83 7.55 -4.60
CA TYR A 46 -4.07 6.41 -4.11
C TYR A 46 -4.77 5.12 -4.49
N PHE A 47 -3.98 4.10 -4.75
CA PHE A 47 -4.44 2.81 -5.27
C PHE A 47 -3.90 1.71 -4.37
N THR A 48 -4.80 0.95 -3.76
CA THR A 48 -4.50 -0.27 -3.01
C THR A 48 -5.46 -1.37 -3.44
N SER A 49 -5.25 -2.59 -2.96
CA SER A 49 -6.23 -3.65 -3.12
C SER A 49 -7.59 -3.32 -2.51
N GLU A 50 -7.64 -2.39 -1.54
CA GLU A 50 -8.89 -1.98 -0.88
C GLU A 50 -9.67 -0.94 -1.69
N THR A 51 -8.98 0.01 -2.32
CA THR A 51 -9.61 1.07 -3.12
C THR A 51 -10.07 0.56 -4.49
N GLY A 52 -9.56 -0.62 -4.90
CA GLY A 52 -9.85 -1.20 -6.20
C GLY A 52 -9.27 -0.39 -7.37
N PRO A 53 -9.68 -0.70 -8.62
CA PRO A 53 -9.07 -0.14 -9.82
C PRO A 53 -9.35 1.35 -10.04
N LYS A 54 -10.38 1.90 -9.40
CA LYS A 54 -10.72 3.34 -9.49
C LYS A 54 -9.95 4.21 -8.49
N GLY A 55 -9.22 3.58 -7.56
CA GLY A 55 -8.51 4.27 -6.48
C GLY A 55 -9.45 5.08 -5.59
N GLU A 56 -8.86 5.81 -4.66
CA GLU A 56 -9.57 6.80 -3.85
C GLU A 56 -8.85 8.15 -3.90
N SER A 57 -9.61 9.22 -3.72
CA SER A 57 -9.06 10.57 -3.67
C SER A 57 -8.37 10.82 -2.33
N TYR A 58 -7.14 11.34 -2.38
CA TYR A 58 -6.46 11.83 -1.19
C TYR A 58 -6.90 13.25 -0.84
N SER A 59 -7.37 13.44 0.39
CA SER A 59 -7.88 14.71 0.91
C SER A 59 -7.07 15.27 2.10
N GLY A 60 -5.94 14.64 2.45
CA GLY A 60 -5.07 15.08 3.53
C GLY A 60 -4.19 16.28 3.19
N GLY A 61 -3.27 16.61 4.10
CA GLY A 61 -2.33 17.70 3.93
C GLY A 61 -1.36 17.48 2.76
N ARG A 62 -0.90 18.55 2.12
CA ARG A 62 -0.06 18.46 0.90
C ARG A 62 1.38 18.89 1.15
N SER A 63 1.79 18.93 2.42
CA SER A 63 3.21 19.05 2.77
C SER A 63 3.91 17.72 2.55
N PHE A 64 5.24 17.73 2.50
CA PHE A 64 6.02 16.50 2.40
C PHE A 64 5.72 15.56 3.59
N ASP A 65 5.65 16.11 4.81
CA ASP A 65 5.43 15.33 6.03
C ASP A 65 4.04 14.66 6.03
N ASP A 66 2.98 15.39 5.65
CA ASP A 66 1.61 14.84 5.57
C ASP A 66 1.51 13.71 4.54
N LEU A 67 2.18 13.88 3.39
CA LEU A 67 2.20 12.88 2.32
C LEU A 67 3.01 11.66 2.75
N LYS A 68 4.17 11.87 3.36
CA LYS A 68 5.04 10.81 3.87
C LYS A 68 4.34 10.00 4.93
N GLU A 69 3.66 10.64 5.88
CA GLU A 69 2.86 9.98 6.91
C GLU A 69 1.75 9.13 6.28
N PHE A 70 1.02 9.67 5.31
CA PHE A 70 -0.02 8.91 4.62
C PHE A 70 0.53 7.67 3.90
N VAL A 71 1.63 7.81 3.15
CA VAL A 71 2.27 6.70 2.46
C VAL A 71 2.71 5.64 3.46
N SER A 72 3.45 6.06 4.50
CA SER A 72 3.97 5.23 5.60
C SER A 72 2.86 4.46 6.34
N ASP A 73 1.67 5.05 6.52
CA ASP A 73 0.60 4.44 7.29
C ASP A 73 -0.38 3.60 6.47
N LYS A 74 -0.56 3.94 5.19
CA LYS A 74 -1.63 3.37 4.36
C LYS A 74 -1.15 2.58 3.16
N LEU A 75 0.05 2.86 2.64
CA LEU A 75 0.52 2.32 1.37
C LEU A 75 1.77 1.46 1.54
N GLU A 76 2.69 1.88 2.40
CA GLU A 76 3.98 1.22 2.58
C GLU A 76 3.86 -0.13 3.27
N VAL A 77 4.53 -1.13 2.69
CA VAL A 77 4.74 -2.43 3.35
C VAL A 77 6.05 -2.35 4.11
N LYS A 78 5.98 -2.09 5.42
CA LYS A 78 7.15 -1.91 6.29
C LYS A 78 7.83 -3.22 6.69
N CYS A 79 7.12 -4.33 6.63
CA CYS A 79 7.63 -5.61 7.11
C CYS A 79 8.07 -6.48 5.94
N LEU A 80 9.39 -6.62 5.77
CA LEU A 80 10.01 -7.47 4.77
C LEU A 80 10.80 -8.61 5.44
N LEU A 81 10.84 -9.81 4.82
CA LEU A 81 11.57 -10.97 5.37
C LEU A 81 13.09 -10.76 5.40
N ASP A 82 13.62 -10.00 4.44
CA ASP A 82 15.03 -9.67 4.29
C ASP A 82 15.44 -8.43 5.12
N ASN A 83 14.48 -7.58 5.48
CA ASN A 83 14.66 -6.44 6.37
C ASN A 83 13.50 -6.32 7.38
N THR A 84 13.75 -6.80 8.60
CA THR A 84 12.74 -6.83 9.67
C THR A 84 12.70 -5.56 10.54
N ASP A 85 13.49 -4.52 10.23
CA ASP A 85 13.58 -3.31 11.05
C ASP A 85 12.24 -2.55 11.09
N GLY A 86 11.46 -2.61 10.02
CA GLY A 86 10.11 -2.03 9.93
C GLY A 86 8.97 -2.93 10.43
N CYS A 87 9.26 -4.18 10.81
CA CYS A 87 8.24 -5.11 11.32
C CYS A 87 7.92 -4.83 12.80
N SER A 88 6.63 -4.74 13.13
CA SER A 88 6.16 -4.77 14.51
C SER A 88 6.43 -6.13 15.18
N THR A 89 6.40 -6.17 16.52
CA THR A 89 6.58 -7.41 17.29
C THR A 89 5.62 -8.51 16.84
N LYS A 90 4.35 -8.17 16.60
CA LYS A 90 3.34 -9.13 16.12
C LYS A 90 3.66 -9.68 14.73
N GLU A 91 4.20 -8.84 13.83
CA GLU A 91 4.59 -9.26 12.49
C GLU A 91 5.79 -10.21 12.54
N LYS A 92 6.78 -9.93 13.40
CA LYS A 92 7.95 -10.81 13.62
C LYS A 92 7.53 -12.17 14.17
N GLU A 93 6.70 -12.20 15.21
CA GLU A 93 6.17 -13.45 15.78
C GLU A 93 5.37 -14.26 14.74
N PHE A 94 4.56 -13.58 13.92
CA PHE A 94 3.81 -14.23 12.86
C PHE A 94 4.74 -14.79 11.79
N MET A 95 5.74 -14.01 11.37
CA MET A 95 6.74 -14.40 10.40
C MET A 95 7.50 -15.65 10.83
N GLU A 96 8.10 -15.66 12.02
CA GLU A 96 8.83 -16.82 12.57
C GLU A 96 7.96 -18.08 12.62
N LYS A 97 6.70 -17.92 13.05
CA LYS A 97 5.74 -19.02 13.13
C LYS A 97 5.43 -19.63 11.75
N TRP A 98 5.33 -18.81 10.71
CA TRP A 98 4.96 -19.26 9.37
C TRP A 98 6.17 -19.62 8.50
N GLN A 99 7.36 -19.12 8.81
CA GLN A 99 8.60 -19.46 8.11
C GLN A 99 9.00 -20.93 8.35
N ALA A 100 8.63 -21.50 9.49
CA ALA A 100 8.85 -22.93 9.80
C ALA A 100 7.75 -23.86 9.26
N LYS A 101 6.72 -23.32 8.59
CA LYS A 101 5.58 -24.10 8.08
C LYS A 101 5.83 -24.61 6.66
N ALA A 102 5.16 -25.69 6.29
CA ALA A 102 5.25 -26.19 4.92
C ALA A 102 4.60 -25.20 3.94
N ALA A 103 5.15 -25.06 2.74
CA ALA A 103 4.62 -24.15 1.71
C ALA A 103 3.12 -24.38 1.41
N ALA A 104 2.65 -25.62 1.50
CA ALA A 104 1.23 -25.96 1.37
C ALA A 104 0.37 -25.34 2.48
N GLU A 105 0.84 -25.33 3.73
CA GLU A 105 0.14 -24.70 4.85
C GLU A 105 0.13 -23.18 4.71
N VAL A 106 1.27 -22.59 4.29
CA VAL A 106 1.39 -21.15 4.00
C VAL A 106 0.39 -20.74 2.92
N THR A 107 0.30 -21.52 1.84
CA THR A 107 -0.64 -21.28 0.73
C THR A 107 -2.09 -21.37 1.20
N ALA A 108 -2.46 -22.41 1.95
CA ALA A 108 -3.82 -22.57 2.47
C ALA A 108 -4.23 -21.41 3.39
N GLN A 109 -3.30 -20.92 4.22
CA GLN A 109 -3.55 -19.77 5.08
C GLN A 109 -3.70 -18.48 4.28
N LYS A 110 -2.86 -18.28 3.25
CA LYS A 110 -2.95 -17.12 2.35
C LYS A 110 -4.31 -17.07 1.68
N GLU A 111 -4.78 -18.16 1.10
CA GLU A 111 -6.10 -18.25 0.45
C GLU A 111 -7.24 -17.97 1.44
N ARG A 112 -7.16 -18.54 2.66
CA ARG A 112 -8.14 -18.27 3.71
C ARG A 112 -8.20 -16.78 4.06
N LEU A 113 -7.05 -16.14 4.27
CA LEU A 113 -6.99 -14.72 4.60
C LEU A 113 -7.41 -13.83 3.42
N GLN A 114 -7.10 -14.22 2.18
CA GLN A 114 -7.57 -13.53 0.97
C GLN A 114 -9.09 -13.58 0.87
N GLY A 115 -9.72 -14.74 1.11
CA GLY A 115 -11.17 -14.86 1.16
C GLY A 115 -11.82 -13.98 2.24
N MET A 116 -11.12 -13.76 3.36
CA MET A 116 -11.58 -12.87 4.42
C MET A 116 -11.42 -11.38 4.07
N SER A 117 -10.55 -11.00 3.14
CA SER A 117 -10.23 -9.59 2.83
C SER A 117 -11.40 -8.78 2.27
N GLY A 118 -12.36 -9.44 1.62
CA GLY A 118 -13.58 -8.80 1.11
C GLY A 118 -14.69 -8.61 2.17
N GLY A 119 -14.49 -9.11 3.39
CA GLY A 119 -15.47 -9.02 4.47
C GLY A 119 -15.44 -7.67 5.21
N SER A 120 -16.60 -7.26 5.75
CA SER A 120 -16.68 -6.11 6.65
C SER A 120 -16.10 -6.47 8.02
N MET A 121 -15.06 -5.75 8.44
CA MET A 121 -14.34 -5.97 9.70
C MET A 121 -13.85 -4.66 10.30
N LYS A 122 -13.53 -4.67 11.60
CA LYS A 122 -12.98 -3.48 12.28
C LYS A 122 -11.67 -3.03 11.61
N PRO A 123 -11.38 -1.72 11.51
CA PRO A 123 -10.20 -1.21 10.81
C PRO A 123 -8.88 -1.86 11.26
N GLU A 124 -8.69 -2.03 12.57
CA GLU A 124 -7.50 -2.68 13.13
C GLU A 124 -7.35 -4.14 12.71
N LEU A 125 -8.47 -4.88 12.63
CA LEU A 125 -8.46 -6.28 12.19
C LEU A 125 -8.18 -6.39 10.69
N LYS A 126 -8.69 -5.43 9.90
CA LYS A 126 -8.41 -5.32 8.47
C LYS A 126 -6.93 -5.05 8.23
N LYS A 127 -6.37 -4.04 8.92
CA LYS A 127 -4.93 -3.72 8.89
C LYS A 127 -4.09 -4.95 9.22
N TRP A 128 -4.42 -5.64 10.31
CA TRP A 128 -3.72 -6.86 10.70
C TRP A 128 -3.86 -8.03 9.71
N LEU A 129 -5.01 -8.15 9.04
CA LEU A 129 -5.20 -9.13 7.97
C LEU A 129 -4.28 -8.83 6.78
N HIS A 130 -4.18 -7.58 6.36
CA HIS A 130 -3.30 -7.18 5.26
C HIS A 130 -1.81 -7.33 5.60
N GLN A 131 -1.39 -7.00 6.83
CA GLN A 131 -0.02 -7.24 7.31
C GLN A 131 0.36 -8.72 7.22
N ARG A 132 -0.51 -9.61 7.72
CA ARG A 132 -0.29 -11.06 7.61
C ARG A 132 -0.25 -11.56 6.17
N LEU A 133 -1.16 -11.07 5.33
CA LEU A 133 -1.17 -11.40 3.90
C LEU A 133 0.13 -10.96 3.20
N SER A 134 0.69 -9.82 3.60
CA SER A 134 1.97 -9.36 3.09
C SER A 134 3.10 -10.30 3.48
N ILE A 135 3.19 -10.69 4.76
CA ILE A 135 4.21 -11.63 5.24
C ILE A 135 4.10 -12.99 4.53
N LEU A 136 2.89 -13.55 4.41
CA LEU A 136 2.68 -14.83 3.72
C LEU A 136 2.92 -14.80 2.22
N LYS A 137 2.99 -13.61 1.59
CA LYS A 137 3.36 -13.50 0.16
C LYS A 137 4.87 -13.53 -0.06
N GLN A 138 5.64 -13.28 1.00
CA GLN A 138 7.09 -13.27 0.95
C GLN A 138 7.69 -14.65 1.28
N LEU A 139 6.93 -15.49 2.00
CA LEU A 139 7.23 -16.90 2.28
C LEU A 139 6.80 -17.81 1.12
#